data_AF-S8CFA4-F1
#
_entry.id   AF-S8CFA4-F1
#
_cell.length_a   1.000
_cell.length_b   1.000
_cell.length_c   1.000
_cell.angle_alpha   90.00
_cell.angle_beta   90.00
_cell.angle_gamma   90.00
#
_symmetry.space_group_name_H-M   'P 1'
#
loop_
_entity.id
_entity.type
_entity.pdbx_description
1 polymer ?
#
loop_
_entity_poly.entity_id
_entity_poly.type
_entity_poly.pdbx_seq_one_letter_code
_entity_poly.pdbx_strand_id
1 'polypeptide(L)'
;AGATVAWDVVVGGWELEYSAEFVPVDDGAYVIAVEKPRWVAGNEEAIQNSYTTKDAGNLVLSVDNTGSRRRKVAAYRYSVRRGRSPAAIFHGNE
;
A
#
# COMPACT_ATOMS: atom_id res chain seq x y z
N ALA A 1 11.44 -7.22 7.03
CA ALA A 1 11.00 -6.26 8.05
C ALA A 1 11.69 -4.92 7.82
N GLY A 2 10.94 -3.81 7.83
CA GLY A 2 11.49 -2.45 7.79
C GLY A 2 11.56 -1.78 6.42
N ALA A 3 10.88 -2.30 5.39
CA ALA A 3 10.74 -1.59 4.12
C ALA A 3 9.53 -0.66 4.17
N THR A 4 9.70 0.58 3.73
CA THR A 4 8.62 1.56 3.54
C THR A 4 8.17 1.54 2.09
N VAL A 5 6.89 1.26 1.88
CA VAL A 5 6.22 1.45 0.60
C VAL A 5 5.49 2.78 0.66
N ALA A 6 5.70 3.65 -0.31
CA ALA A 6 4.91 4.87 -0.50
C ALA A 6 4.20 4.78 -1.85
N TRP A 7 2.96 5.25 -1.91
CA TRP A 7 2.16 5.19 -3.12
C TRP A 7 1.28 6.42 -3.30
N ASP A 8 0.95 6.67 -4.56
CA ASP A 8 -0.06 7.64 -4.96
C ASP A 8 -1.11 6.93 -5.82
N VAL A 9 -2.39 7.25 -5.60
CA VAL A 9 -3.52 6.79 -6.43
C VAL A 9 -4.35 7.99 -6.87
N VAL A 10 -4.71 8.02 -8.15
CA VAL A 10 -5.62 9.02 -8.73
C VAL A 10 -6.79 8.31 -9.39
N VAL A 11 -8.00 8.81 -9.15
CA VAL A 11 -9.24 8.34 -9.77
C VAL A 11 -9.74 9.40 -10.74
N GLY A 12 -10.20 8.96 -11.91
CA GLY A 12 -10.75 9.80 -12.96
C GLY A 12 -12.12 9.32 -13.44
N GLY A 13 -12.96 10.26 -13.86
CA GLY A 13 -14.27 9.99 -14.43
C GLY A 13 -15.37 9.95 -13.37
N TRP A 14 -15.53 8.82 -12.69
CA TRP A 14 -16.57 8.62 -11.66
C TRP A 14 -16.01 8.01 -10.39
N GLU A 15 -16.79 8.07 -9.32
CA GLU A 15 -16.40 7.51 -8.03
C GLU A 15 -16.27 5.99 -8.05
N LEU A 16 -15.29 5.48 -7.31
CA LEU A 16 -15.03 4.06 -7.09
C LEU A 16 -14.62 3.83 -5.64
N GLU A 17 -14.60 2.57 -5.21
CA GLU A 17 -14.12 2.24 -3.88
C GLU A 17 -12.62 1.91 -3.91
N TYR A 18 -11.89 2.45 -2.94
CA TYR A 18 -10.47 2.21 -2.76
C TYR A 18 -10.18 1.76 -1.32
N SER A 19 -9.25 0.82 -1.17
CA SER A 19 -8.67 0.44 0.12
C SER A 19 -7.19 0.04 -0.04
N ALA A 20 -6.48 -0.04 1.09
CA ALA A 20 -5.14 -0.60 1.14
C ALA A 20 -4.99 -1.54 2.34
N GLU A 21 -4.44 -2.71 2.10
CA GLU A 21 -4.28 -3.76 3.10
C GLU A 21 -2.86 -4.32 3.07
N PHE A 22 -2.32 -4.64 4.24
CA PHE A 22 -1.08 -5.40 4.34
C PHE A 22 -1.38 -6.84 4.76
N VAL A 23 -0.89 -7.78 3.96
CA VAL A 23 -1.06 -9.23 4.13
C VAL A 23 0.31 -9.86 4.38
N PRO A 24 0.64 -10.26 5.63
CA PRO A 24 1.87 -10.98 5.93
C PRO A 24 1.94 -12.33 5.20
N VAL A 25 3.17 -12.81 4.92
CA VAL A 25 3.40 -14.12 4.28
C VAL A 25 3.08 -15.29 5.21
N ASP A 26 3.17 -15.11 6.52
CA ASP A 26 3.02 -16.21 7.48
C ASP A 26 1.57 -16.70 7.57
N ASP A 27 1.38 -18.00 7.37
CA ASP A 27 0.07 -18.65 7.22
C ASP A 27 -0.72 -18.58 8.54
N GLY A 28 -1.75 -17.74 8.57
CA GLY A 28 -2.63 -17.50 9.72
C GLY A 28 -2.62 -16.06 10.25
N ALA A 29 -1.77 -15.20 9.69
CA ALA A 29 -1.60 -13.83 10.16
C ALA A 29 -2.62 -12.86 9.54
N TYR A 30 -3.45 -12.32 10.43
CA TYR A 30 -4.20 -11.07 10.33
C TYR A 30 -3.91 -10.15 9.11
N VAL A 31 -4.98 -9.56 8.57
CA VAL A 31 -4.88 -8.47 7.59
C VAL A 31 -4.85 -7.13 8.33
N ILE A 32 -3.89 -6.27 7.98
CA ILE A 32 -3.86 -4.89 8.50
C ILE A 32 -4.56 -4.00 7.48
N ALA A 33 -5.70 -3.40 7.87
CA ALA A 33 -6.32 -2.33 7.10
C ALA A 33 -5.48 -1.05 7.21
N VAL A 34 -4.63 -0.80 6.22
CA VAL A 34 -3.75 0.38 6.15
C VAL A 34 -4.56 1.62 5.75
N GLU A 35 -5.45 1.47 4.78
CA GLU A 35 -6.50 2.42 4.42
C GLU A 35 -7.82 1.64 4.40
N LYS A 36 -8.79 2.09 5.20
CA LYS A 36 -10.13 1.47 5.20
C LYS A 36 -10.81 1.73 3.85
N PRO A 37 -11.68 0.80 3.39
CA PRO A 37 -12.50 1.02 2.21
C PRO A 37 -13.24 2.36 2.28
N ARG A 38 -13.10 3.17 1.23
CA ARG A 38 -13.83 4.42 1.05
C ARG A 38 -14.11 4.70 -0.41
N TRP A 39 -15.20 5.43 -0.65
CA TRP A 39 -15.49 6.01 -1.96
C TRP A 39 -14.54 7.17 -2.24
N VAL A 40 -13.98 7.20 -3.44
CA VAL A 40 -13.07 8.24 -3.93
C VAL A 40 -13.68 8.84 -5.18
N ALA A 41 -13.86 10.16 -5.19
CA ALA A 41 -14.47 10.85 -6.32
C ALA A 41 -13.51 10.93 -7.51
N GLY A 42 -14.04 10.92 -8.75
CA GLY A 42 -13.23 10.99 -9.97
C GLY A 42 -12.55 12.34 -10.25
N ASN A 43 -12.67 13.29 -9.33
CA ASN A 43 -12.06 14.62 -9.34
C ASN A 43 -11.36 14.95 -8.00
N GLU A 44 -11.21 13.97 -7.11
CA GLU A 44 -10.46 14.14 -5.86
C GLU A 44 -8.95 14.28 -6.15
N GLU A 45 -8.23 14.92 -5.23
CA GLU A 45 -6.77 14.97 -5.28
C GLU A 45 -6.16 13.56 -5.14
N ALA A 46 -4.88 13.43 -5.52
CA ALA A 46 -4.17 12.17 -5.41
C ALA A 46 -4.15 11.70 -3.95
N ILE A 47 -4.53 10.44 -3.72
CA ILE A 47 -4.37 9.78 -2.43
C ILE A 47 -2.89 9.46 -2.26
N GLN A 48 -2.22 10.09 -1.29
CA GLN A 48 -0.81 9.87 -1.01
C GLN A 48 -0.66 9.22 0.36
N ASN A 49 -0.04 8.05 0.43
CA ASN A 49 0.19 7.39 1.71
C ASN A 49 1.47 6.55 1.69
N SER A 50 1.91 6.10 2.87
CA SER A 50 3.05 5.22 3.03
C SER A 50 2.85 4.27 4.20
N TYR A 51 3.45 3.09 4.10
CA TYR A 51 3.38 2.04 5.10
C TYR A 51 4.74 1.37 5.27
N THR A 52 5.23 1.31 6.51
CA THR A 52 6.46 0.60 6.85
C THR A 52 6.12 -0.79 7.36
N THR A 53 6.52 -1.78 6.58
CA THR A 53 6.26 -3.20 6.86
C THR A 53 7.03 -3.66 8.09
N LYS A 54 6.36 -4.35 9.02
CA LYS A 54 7.02 -5.03 10.14
C LYS A 54 7.45 -6.44 9.76
N ASP A 55 6.69 -7.11 8.90
CA ASP A 55 6.92 -8.49 8.48
C ASP A 55 7.17 -8.58 6.97
N ALA A 56 7.53 -9.77 6.49
CA ALA A 56 7.47 -10.05 5.06
C ALA A 56 6.00 -10.20 4.64
N GLY A 57 5.60 -9.57 3.55
CA GLY A 57 4.19 -9.52 3.15
C GLY A 57 3.96 -8.67 1.92
N ASN A 58 2.71 -8.60 1.51
CA ASN A 58 2.24 -7.82 0.38
C ASN A 58 1.46 -6.60 0.87
N LEU A 59 1.73 -5.44 0.30
CA LEU A 59 0.81 -4.30 0.34
C LEU A 59 -0.11 -4.41 -0.87
N VAL A 60 -1.41 -4.56 -0.65
CA VAL A 60 -2.44 -4.71 -1.66
C VAL A 60 -3.21 -3.39 -1.76
N LEU A 61 -3.22 -2.78 -2.94
CA LEU A 61 -4.07 -1.64 -3.25
C LEU A 61 -5.28 -2.15 -4.02
N SER A 62 -6.47 -2.00 -3.46
CA SER A 62 -7.72 -2.45 -4.07
C SER A 62 -8.47 -1.26 -4.68
N VAL A 63 -8.91 -1.42 -5.92
CA VAL A 63 -9.70 -0.44 -6.67
C VAL A 63 -10.92 -1.17 -7.22
N ASP A 64 -12.08 -0.98 -6.59
CA ASP A 64 -13.33 -1.62 -6.99
C ASP A 64 -14.19 -0.70 -7.86
N ASN A 65 -14.29 -1.06 -9.14
CA ASN A 65 -15.10 -0.39 -10.14
C ASN A 65 -16.42 -1.13 -10.46
N THR A 66 -16.77 -2.18 -9.74
CA THR A 66 -17.93 -3.03 -10.07
C THR A 66 -19.27 -2.35 -9.83
N GLY A 67 -19.33 -1.33 -8.96
CA GLY A 67 -20.56 -0.61 -8.62
C GLY A 67 -21.22 0.21 -9.74
N SER A 68 -20.60 0.33 -10.93
CA SER A 68 -21.18 1.08 -12.05
C SER A 68 -20.67 0.65 -13.42
N ARG A 69 -21.47 0.85 -14.46
CA ARG A 69 -21.06 0.69 -15.87
C ARG A 69 -20.39 1.93 -16.47
N ARG A 70 -20.27 3.02 -15.71
CA ARG A 70 -19.67 4.26 -16.18
C ARG A 70 -18.16 4.08 -16.36
N ARG A 71 -17.58 4.78 -17.34
CA ARG A 71 -16.14 4.76 -17.57
C ARG A 71 -15.42 5.40 -16.38
N LYS A 72 -14.53 4.64 -15.75
CA LYS A 72 -13.67 5.11 -14.67
C LYS A 72 -12.23 4.75 -15.00
N VAL A 73 -11.30 5.53 -14.48
CA VAL A 73 -9.86 5.30 -14.64
C VAL A 73 -9.24 5.40 -13.25
N ALA A 74 -8.32 4.49 -12.96
CA ALA A 74 -7.41 4.63 -11.83
C ALA A 74 -5.98 4.58 -12.37
N ALA A 75 -5.15 5.50 -11.90
CA ALA A 75 -3.71 5.47 -12.12
C ALA A 75 -3.03 5.40 -10.76
N TYR A 76 -1.93 4.67 -10.69
CA TYR A 76 -1.16 4.53 -9.46
C TYR A 76 0.33 4.60 -9.75
N ARG A 77 1.09 4.99 -8.73
CA ARG A 77 2.54 4.81 -8.68
C ARG A 77 2.93 4.40 -7.28
N TYR A 78 4.03 3.67 -7.16
CA TYR A 78 4.58 3.31 -5.87
C TYR A 78 6.09 3.33 -5.89
N SER A 79 6.69 3.48 -4.71
CA SER A 79 8.12 3.36 -4.48
C SER A 79 8.37 2.54 -3.23
N VAL A 80 9.46 1.78 -3.22
CA VAL A 80 9.87 0.95 -2.09
C VAL A 80 11.25 1.39 -1.62
N ARG A 81 11.36 1.74 -0.34
CA ARG A 81 12.63 2.08 0.33
C ARG A 81 12.91 1.04 1.40
N ARG A 82 14.04 0.34 1.31
CA ARG A 82 14.45 -0.60 2.37
C ARG A 82 15.09 0.16 3.52
N GLY A 83 14.66 -0.12 4.76
CA GLY A 83 15.36 0.33 5.96
C GLY A 83 16.80 -0.20 5.96
N ARG A 84 17.74 0.63 6.37
CA ARG A 84 19.15 0.24 6.49
C ARG A 84 19.25 -0.80 7.61
N SER A 85 19.62 -2.04 7.30
CA SER A 85 20.04 -2.97 8.34
C SER A 85 21.23 -2.34 9.09
N PRO A 86 21.26 -2.36 10.43
CA PRO A 86 22.48 -2.01 11.14
C PRO A 86 23.59 -2.91 10.62
N ALA A 87 24.69 -2.32 10.15
CA ALA A 87 25.87 -3.10 9.79
C ALA A 87 26.26 -3.93 11.02
N ALA A 88 26.35 -5.25 10.89
CA ALA A 88 26.83 -6.10 11.96
C ALA A 88 28.24 -5.63 12.33
N ILE A 89 28.39 -5.04 13.52
CA ILE A 89 29.70 -4.71 14.07
C ILE A 89 30.28 -6.04 14.56
N PHE A 90 31.06 -6.70 13.70
CA PHE A 90 31.88 -7.82 14.11
C PHE A 90 32.98 -7.27 15.03
N HIS A 91 32.82 -7.41 16.35
CA HIS A 91 33.93 -7.34 17.27
C HIS A 91 34.72 -8.64 17.12
N GLY A 92 35.84 -8.57 16.41
CA GLY A 92 36.85 -9.61 16.43
C GLY A 92 37.54 -9.58 17.79
N ASN A 93 37.49 -10.70 18.50
CA ASN A 93 38.29 -10.91 19.70
C ASN A 93 39.58 -11.58 19.24
N GLU A 94 40.69 -10.84 19.27
CA GLU A 94 42.04 -11.43 19.43
C GLU A 94 42.26 -11.79 20.91
#